data_AF-A0A1G1HYZ9-F1
#
_entry.id   AF-A0A1G1HYZ9-F1
#
_cell.length_a   1.000
_cell.length_b   1.000
_cell.length_c   1.000
_cell.angle_alpha   90.00
_cell.angle_beta   90.00
_cell.angle_gamma   90.00
#
_symmetry.space_group_name_H-M   'P 1'
#
loop_
_entity.id
_entity.type
_entity.pdbx_description
1 polymer ?
#
loop_
_entity_poly.entity_id
_entity_poly.type
_entity_poly.pdbx_seq_one_letter_code
_entity_poly.pdbx_strand_id
1 'polypeptide(L)'
;MKGIMLAVVIAAVASEGVVGMPPVEQREEDLLRRTHDIPGLLSAGRLTRGQIPNPHWRDGGCPACHVGEPTSDSPRLSDQDINRLCNTCHESLSAQMYIHAVGMVPSKEKQDRMPGPFREAVKRGGGAVTCIACHDLPMQCRKERWSERRENPLFFREGPYARRTELCIRCHDPRHYARLNAHDQVTDDGALRTDRCLLCHSVTPKREEVRSIDDVSFNVTDDLTSLCTGCHPWRPHPGGEFAAYDKKSLNHLVIPSSGIRKRIGLTEKEEDVVLPLEPGSGRIFCATCHNPHERGVQRLGRADKGADTPKRLRLSNICSGCHVK
;
A
#
# COMPACT_ATOMS: atom_id res chain seq x y z
N MET A 1 24.91 -8.45 67.20
CA MET A 1 24.50 -7.30 66.36
C MET A 1 25.61 -7.00 65.36
N LYS A 2 25.50 -7.50 64.13
CA LYS A 2 26.35 -7.10 62.99
C LYS A 2 25.43 -7.07 61.77
N GLY A 3 25.10 -5.87 61.30
CA GLY A 3 24.31 -5.65 60.10
C GLY A 3 25.20 -5.83 58.87
N ILE A 4 24.78 -6.68 57.95
CA ILE A 4 25.39 -6.83 56.63
C ILE A 4 24.57 -5.94 55.69
N MET A 5 25.19 -4.87 55.22
CA MET A 5 24.65 -3.98 54.19
C MET A 5 24.80 -4.67 52.84
N LEU A 6 23.68 -5.04 52.22
CA LEU A 6 23.65 -5.60 50.86
C LEU A 6 23.68 -4.43 49.86
N ALA A 7 24.82 -4.23 49.19
CA ALA A 7 24.94 -3.28 48.10
C ALA A 7 24.24 -3.83 46.85
N VAL A 8 23.13 -3.21 46.46
CA VAL A 8 22.45 -3.48 45.19
C VAL A 8 23.24 -2.78 44.08
N VAL A 9 23.95 -3.56 43.27
CA VAL A 9 24.57 -3.09 42.03
C VAL A 9 23.45 -3.00 40.98
N ILE A 10 22.99 -1.77 40.70
CA ILE A 10 22.15 -1.49 39.54
C ILE A 10 23.07 -1.49 38.32
N ALA A 11 23.11 -2.61 37.59
CA ALA A 11 23.69 -2.64 36.25
C ALA A 11 22.75 -1.85 35.33
N ALA A 12 23.15 -0.63 34.98
CA ALA A 12 22.55 0.12 33.90
C ALA A 12 22.82 -0.65 32.59
N VAL A 13 21.81 -1.33 32.08
CA VAL A 13 21.81 -1.83 30.70
C VAL A 13 21.66 -0.60 29.84
N ALA A 14 22.79 -0.07 29.36
CA ALA A 14 22.80 0.92 28.30
C ALA A 14 22.10 0.27 27.10
N SER A 15 20.89 0.73 26.78
CA SER A 15 20.32 0.48 25.47
C SER A 15 21.28 1.08 24.47
N GLU A 16 21.97 0.23 23.71
CA GLU A 16 22.71 0.66 22.54
C GLU A 16 21.72 1.40 21.65
N GLY A 17 21.82 2.73 21.68
CA GLY A 17 21.15 3.56 20.71
C GLY A 17 21.58 3.07 19.34
N VAL A 18 20.61 2.72 18.51
CA VAL A 18 20.83 2.57 17.07
C VAL A 18 21.39 3.90 16.60
N VAL A 19 22.71 3.98 16.54
CA VAL A 19 23.45 5.09 15.98
C VAL A 19 22.94 5.21 14.56
N GLY A 20 22.23 6.29 14.27
CA GLY A 20 21.82 6.63 12.91
C GLY A 20 23.06 6.67 12.06
N MET A 21 23.29 5.60 11.28
CA MET A 21 24.29 5.63 10.24
C MET A 21 23.94 6.80 9.32
N PRO A 22 24.89 7.67 8.99
CA PRO A 22 24.64 8.73 8.04
C PRO A 22 24.17 8.08 6.72
N PRO A 23 23.15 8.64 6.05
CA PRO A 23 22.76 8.14 4.74
C PRO A 23 24.00 8.15 3.86
N VAL A 24 24.34 6.99 3.30
CA VAL A 24 25.34 6.97 2.24
C VAL A 24 24.75 7.86 1.14
N GLU A 25 25.43 8.97 0.83
CA GLU A 25 25.15 9.75 -0.37
C GLU A 25 25.48 8.87 -1.60
N GLN A 26 24.62 7.88 -1.85
CA GLN A 26 24.65 7.16 -3.12
C GLN A 26 24.06 8.11 -4.14
N ARG A 27 24.83 8.39 -5.19
CA ARG A 27 24.33 9.15 -6.32
C ARG A 27 23.22 8.34 -6.98
N GLU A 28 22.19 9.04 -7.44
CA GLU A 28 21.00 8.45 -8.04
C GLU A 28 21.36 7.49 -9.19
N GLU A 29 22.39 7.84 -9.97
CA GLU A 29 22.92 7.05 -11.07
C GLU A 29 23.55 5.72 -10.62
N ASP A 30 24.18 5.69 -9.44
CA ASP A 30 24.80 4.48 -8.89
C ASP A 30 23.72 3.48 -8.45
N LEU A 31 22.61 3.96 -7.89
CA LEU A 31 21.44 3.15 -7.55
C LEU A 31 20.74 2.60 -8.81
N LEU A 32 20.61 3.42 -9.86
CA LEU A 32 20.04 2.99 -11.13
C LEU A 32 20.87 1.89 -11.81
N ARG A 33 22.17 1.77 -11.54
CA ARG A 33 23.01 0.68 -12.10
C ARG A 33 23.01 -0.59 -11.25
N ARG A 34 22.53 -0.50 -10.00
CA ARG A 34 22.60 -1.58 -9.00
C ARG A 34 21.25 -1.80 -8.33
N THR A 35 20.19 -1.84 -9.12
CA THR A 35 18.81 -1.94 -8.61
C THR A 35 18.56 -3.19 -7.76
N HIS A 36 19.31 -4.27 -8.00
CA HIS A 36 19.26 -5.48 -7.18
C HIS A 36 19.72 -5.27 -5.72
N ASP A 37 20.52 -4.25 -5.43
CA ASP A 37 20.94 -3.91 -4.07
C ASP A 37 19.81 -3.22 -3.27
N ILE A 38 18.82 -2.62 -3.95
CA ILE A 38 17.81 -1.75 -3.33
C ILE A 38 17.05 -2.47 -2.20
N PRO A 39 16.51 -3.69 -2.38
CA PRO A 39 15.82 -4.39 -1.30
C PRO A 39 16.71 -4.61 -0.06
N GLY A 40 17.98 -4.94 -0.26
CA GLY A 40 18.96 -5.12 0.82
C GLY A 40 19.28 -3.81 1.54
N LEU A 41 19.44 -2.72 0.79
CA LEU A 41 19.69 -1.39 1.35
C LEU A 41 18.50 -0.87 2.17
N LEU A 42 17.27 -1.10 1.71
CA LEU A 42 16.04 -0.76 2.44
C LEU A 42 15.93 -1.57 3.73
N SER A 43 16.14 -2.89 3.65
CA SER A 43 16.07 -3.78 4.82
C SER A 43 17.13 -3.44 5.88
N ALA A 44 18.28 -2.94 5.45
CA ALA A 44 19.36 -2.46 6.33
C ALA A 44 19.17 -1.02 6.83
N GLY A 45 18.08 -0.32 6.46
CA GLY A 45 17.85 1.08 6.83
C GLY A 45 18.84 2.08 6.21
N ARG A 46 19.60 1.65 5.19
CA ARG A 46 20.62 2.47 4.50
C ARG A 46 20.04 3.27 3.32
N LEU A 47 18.80 2.97 2.95
CA LEU A 47 18.01 3.66 1.95
C LEU A 47 16.60 3.82 2.50
N THR A 48 15.96 4.94 2.21
CA THR A 48 14.52 5.16 2.47
C THR A 48 13.74 5.02 1.17
N ARG A 49 12.42 4.74 1.25
CA ARG A 49 11.57 4.61 0.06
C ARG A 49 11.60 5.86 -0.85
N GLY A 50 11.71 7.05 -0.27
CA GLY A 50 11.80 8.31 -1.01
C GLY A 50 13.11 8.52 -1.77
N GLN A 51 14.15 7.72 -1.49
CA GLN A 51 15.44 7.77 -2.15
C GLN A 51 15.57 6.75 -3.29
N ILE A 52 14.54 5.92 -3.53
CA ILE A 52 14.54 4.98 -4.65
C ILE A 52 14.40 5.78 -5.95
N PRO A 53 15.37 5.69 -6.89
CA PRO A 53 15.33 6.48 -8.11
C PRO A 53 14.21 6.02 -9.04
N ASN A 54 13.61 6.95 -9.79
CA ASN A 54 12.58 6.63 -10.77
C ASN A 54 13.19 6.46 -12.17
N PRO A 55 13.40 5.23 -12.70
CA PRO A 55 14.02 5.04 -14.01
C PRO A 55 13.15 5.45 -15.20
N HIS A 56 11.88 5.82 -14.99
CA HIS A 56 10.92 5.98 -16.08
C HIS A 56 11.02 7.32 -16.81
N TRP A 57 10.92 7.26 -18.14
CA TRP A 57 10.93 8.42 -19.04
C TRP A 57 12.19 9.28 -18.93
N ARG A 58 13.36 8.63 -18.83
CA ARG A 58 14.65 9.32 -18.67
C ARG A 58 15.81 8.55 -19.30
N ASP A 59 16.76 9.29 -19.85
CA ASP A 59 17.94 8.73 -20.52
C ASP A 59 18.85 7.96 -19.58
N GLY A 60 19.08 8.51 -18.38
CA GLY A 60 19.89 7.85 -17.35
C GLY A 60 19.22 6.64 -16.70
N GLY A 61 17.96 6.34 -17.05
CA GLY A 61 17.18 5.26 -16.43
C GLY A 61 17.43 3.88 -17.03
N CYS A 62 17.97 3.78 -18.25
CA CYS A 62 18.17 2.50 -18.95
C CYS A 62 18.93 1.44 -18.12
N PRO A 63 20.01 1.78 -17.38
CA PRO A 63 20.74 0.80 -16.58
C PRO A 63 19.93 0.13 -15.46
N ALA A 64 18.77 0.69 -15.09
CA ALA A 64 17.90 0.11 -14.06
C ALA A 64 17.30 -1.22 -14.48
N CYS A 65 17.08 -1.40 -15.78
CA CYS A 65 16.48 -2.60 -16.35
C CYS A 65 17.43 -3.37 -17.25
N HIS A 66 18.47 -2.72 -17.79
CA HIS A 66 19.33 -3.28 -18.81
C HIS A 66 20.80 -3.35 -18.35
N VAL A 67 21.46 -4.50 -18.59
CA VAL A 67 22.91 -4.67 -18.35
C VAL A 67 23.78 -4.12 -19.48
N GLY A 68 23.17 -3.57 -20.52
CA GLY A 68 23.83 -2.96 -21.66
C GLY A 68 22.80 -2.40 -22.64
N GLU A 69 23.24 -1.94 -23.81
CA GLU A 69 22.33 -1.39 -24.81
C GLU A 69 21.41 -2.49 -25.39
N PRO A 70 20.07 -2.33 -25.31
CA PRO A 70 19.12 -3.31 -25.82
C PRO A 70 19.13 -3.31 -27.36
N THR A 71 19.01 -4.50 -27.96
CA THR A 71 18.83 -4.68 -29.41
C THR A 71 17.46 -5.26 -29.72
N SER A 72 17.10 -5.36 -31.01
CA SER A 72 15.86 -6.02 -31.45
C SER A 72 15.77 -7.47 -30.98
N ASP A 73 16.91 -8.15 -30.90
CA ASP A 73 16.98 -9.59 -30.67
C ASP A 73 17.28 -9.92 -29.21
N SER A 74 17.75 -8.95 -28.43
CA SER A 74 18.05 -9.12 -27.02
C SER A 74 17.79 -7.83 -26.24
N PRO A 75 16.79 -7.82 -25.33
CA PRO A 75 16.60 -6.68 -24.46
C PRO A 75 17.71 -6.55 -23.42
N ARG A 76 18.63 -7.52 -23.26
CA ARG A 76 19.72 -7.49 -22.27
C ARG A 76 19.25 -7.06 -20.87
N LEU A 77 18.17 -7.68 -20.40
CA LEU A 77 17.61 -7.37 -19.08
C LEU A 77 18.56 -7.82 -17.96
N SER A 78 18.62 -7.04 -16.88
CA SER A 78 19.36 -7.41 -15.66
C SER A 78 18.75 -8.60 -14.93
N ASP A 79 17.48 -8.90 -15.20
CA ASP A 79 16.81 -10.10 -14.74
C ASP A 79 15.88 -10.65 -15.84
N GLN A 80 15.88 -11.97 -16.02
CA GLN A 80 15.03 -12.65 -17.00
C GLN A 80 13.59 -12.81 -16.51
N ASP A 81 13.37 -12.77 -15.19
CA ASP A 81 12.03 -12.72 -14.62
C ASP A 81 11.53 -11.28 -14.60
N ILE A 82 10.55 -11.00 -15.45
CA ILE A 82 9.95 -9.68 -15.63
C ILE A 82 9.43 -9.10 -14.32
N ASN A 83 8.79 -9.92 -13.49
CA ASN A 83 8.19 -9.44 -12.24
C ASN A 83 9.29 -9.14 -11.23
N ARG A 84 10.29 -10.01 -11.10
CA ARG A 84 11.46 -9.77 -10.22
C ARG A 84 12.21 -8.52 -10.65
N LEU A 85 12.41 -8.30 -11.94
CA LEU A 85 13.04 -7.11 -12.50
C LEU A 85 12.33 -5.82 -12.06
N CYS A 86 11.00 -5.79 -12.15
CA CYS A 86 10.23 -4.61 -11.76
C CYS A 86 10.19 -4.45 -10.23
N ASN A 87 10.08 -5.58 -9.52
CA ASN A 87 9.92 -5.60 -8.08
C ASN A 87 11.18 -5.25 -7.29
N THR A 88 12.36 -5.16 -7.92
CA THR A 88 13.56 -4.59 -7.27
C THR A 88 13.30 -3.20 -6.68
N CYS A 89 12.38 -2.44 -7.29
CA CYS A 89 11.91 -1.16 -6.78
C CYS A 89 10.42 -1.22 -6.38
N HIS A 90 9.58 -1.86 -7.19
CA HIS A 90 8.13 -1.77 -7.05
C HIS A 90 7.54 -2.54 -5.86
N GLU A 91 8.23 -3.56 -5.35
CA GLU A 91 7.79 -4.26 -4.14
C GLU A 91 7.74 -3.29 -2.96
N SER A 92 8.81 -2.54 -2.73
CA SER A 92 8.87 -1.58 -1.62
C SER A 92 8.08 -0.29 -1.87
N LEU A 93 7.93 0.13 -3.12
CA LEU A 93 7.22 1.35 -3.49
C LEU A 93 5.71 1.17 -3.61
N SER A 94 5.26 -0.01 -4.02
CA SER A 94 3.91 -0.20 -4.54
C SER A 94 3.30 -1.59 -4.31
N ALA A 95 3.90 -2.47 -3.50
CA ALA A 95 3.36 -3.82 -3.22
C ALA A 95 1.86 -3.83 -2.90
N GLN A 96 1.34 -2.75 -2.31
CA GLN A 96 -0.04 -2.62 -1.84
C GLN A 96 -0.95 -1.83 -2.80
N MET A 97 -0.38 -1.18 -3.82
CA MET A 97 -1.14 -0.48 -4.87
C MET A 97 -1.51 -1.42 -6.03
N TYR A 98 -0.96 -2.63 -6.06
CA TYR A 98 -1.26 -3.62 -7.09
C TYR A 98 -2.60 -4.31 -6.82
N ILE A 99 -3.63 -3.81 -7.47
CA ILE A 99 -4.97 -4.43 -7.51
C ILE A 99 -4.95 -5.77 -8.30
N HIS A 100 -3.83 -6.14 -8.92
CA HIS A 100 -3.69 -7.39 -9.67
C HIS A 100 -2.45 -8.16 -9.24
N ALA A 101 -2.65 -9.42 -8.88
CA ALA A 101 -1.56 -10.37 -8.75
C ALA A 101 -0.91 -10.59 -10.13
N VAL A 102 0.38 -10.33 -10.23
CA VAL A 102 1.19 -10.82 -11.35
C VAL A 102 1.49 -12.31 -11.15
N GLY A 103 1.82 -13.03 -12.23
CA GLY A 103 2.01 -14.48 -12.21
C GLY A 103 0.73 -15.31 -12.39
N MET A 104 -0.43 -14.66 -12.58
CA MET A 104 -1.69 -15.35 -12.85
C MET A 104 -1.81 -15.73 -14.32
N VAL A 105 -2.19 -16.98 -14.61
CA VAL A 105 -2.56 -17.41 -15.97
C VAL A 105 -4.01 -16.99 -16.25
N PRO A 106 -4.29 -16.16 -17.27
CA PRO A 106 -5.66 -15.81 -17.61
C PRO A 106 -6.44 -17.03 -18.09
N SER A 107 -7.73 -17.13 -17.74
CA SER A 107 -8.62 -18.14 -18.31
C SER A 107 -8.72 -18.00 -19.83
N LYS A 108 -9.08 -19.08 -20.52
CA LYS A 108 -9.29 -19.06 -21.98
C LYS A 108 -10.24 -17.94 -22.42
N GLU A 109 -11.35 -17.77 -21.72
CA GLU A 109 -12.31 -16.68 -21.99
C GLU A 109 -11.65 -15.30 -21.94
N LYS A 110 -10.80 -15.03 -20.93
CA LYS A 110 -10.06 -13.78 -20.82
C LYS A 110 -9.06 -13.63 -21.97
N GLN A 111 -8.33 -14.70 -22.32
CA GLN A 111 -7.37 -14.70 -23.43
C GLN A 111 -8.06 -14.41 -24.77
N ASP A 112 -9.21 -15.03 -25.04
CA ASP A 112 -9.95 -14.86 -26.29
C ASP A 112 -10.47 -13.40 -26.43
N ARG A 113 -10.77 -12.72 -25.31
CA ARG A 113 -11.19 -11.30 -25.28
C ARG A 113 -10.04 -10.30 -25.41
N MET A 114 -8.85 -10.62 -24.89
CA MET A 114 -7.72 -9.70 -24.86
C MET A 114 -7.38 -9.16 -26.25
N PRO A 115 -7.15 -7.85 -26.44
CA PRO A 115 -6.58 -7.34 -27.69
C PRO A 115 -5.23 -7.97 -28.01
N GLY A 116 -4.85 -7.97 -29.29
CA GLY A 116 -3.58 -8.55 -29.77
C GLY A 116 -2.36 -8.11 -28.95
N PRO A 117 -2.14 -6.81 -28.73
CA PRO A 117 -1.02 -6.32 -27.92
C PRO A 117 -0.95 -6.88 -26.48
N PHE A 118 -2.10 -7.11 -25.85
CA PHE A 118 -2.17 -7.71 -24.51
C PHE A 118 -1.85 -9.21 -24.55
N ARG A 119 -2.40 -9.96 -25.51
CA ARG A 119 -2.09 -11.39 -25.69
C ARG A 119 -0.60 -11.62 -25.93
N GLU A 120 0.02 -10.81 -26.80
CA GLU A 120 1.45 -10.91 -27.06
C GLU A 120 2.29 -10.60 -25.81
N ALA A 121 1.86 -9.65 -24.99
CA ALA A 121 2.54 -9.36 -23.73
C ALA A 121 2.42 -10.50 -22.71
N VAL A 122 1.24 -11.12 -22.57
CA VAL A 122 1.04 -12.32 -21.75
C VAL A 122 1.87 -13.49 -22.26
N LYS A 123 1.95 -13.68 -23.58
CA LYS A 123 2.79 -14.70 -24.21
C LYS A 123 4.27 -14.50 -23.88
N ARG A 124 4.79 -13.27 -23.98
CA ARG A 124 6.16 -12.94 -23.54
C ARG A 124 6.39 -13.15 -22.04
N GLY A 125 5.33 -13.03 -21.23
CA GLY A 125 5.33 -13.38 -19.80
C GLY A 125 5.18 -14.87 -19.50
N GLY A 126 5.41 -15.77 -20.48
CA GLY A 126 5.27 -17.21 -20.28
C GLY A 126 3.82 -17.69 -20.15
N GLY A 127 2.85 -16.94 -20.69
CA GLY A 127 1.42 -17.24 -20.57
C GLY A 127 0.75 -16.68 -19.31
N ALA A 128 1.52 -16.05 -18.42
CA ALA A 128 1.00 -15.38 -17.24
C ALA A 128 0.92 -13.86 -17.42
N VAL A 129 0.01 -13.22 -16.68
CA VAL A 129 -0.02 -11.76 -16.54
C VAL A 129 1.20 -11.32 -15.75
N THR A 130 2.09 -10.56 -16.39
CA THR A 130 3.26 -9.92 -15.75
C THR A 130 3.11 -8.40 -15.77
N CYS A 131 4.07 -7.67 -15.19
CA CYS A 131 4.07 -6.21 -15.23
C CYS A 131 3.91 -5.68 -16.66
N ILE A 132 4.61 -6.30 -17.62
CA ILE A 132 4.53 -5.89 -19.03
C ILE A 132 3.22 -6.26 -19.69
N ALA A 133 2.26 -6.96 -19.07
CA ALA A 133 0.94 -7.22 -19.65
C ALA A 133 0.04 -5.97 -19.62
N CYS A 134 0.27 -5.07 -18.67
CA CYS A 134 -0.45 -3.80 -18.57
C CYS A 134 0.40 -2.59 -19.00
N HIS A 135 1.72 -2.71 -18.90
CA HIS A 135 2.67 -1.63 -19.18
C HIS A 135 3.38 -1.82 -20.53
N ASP A 136 3.39 -0.77 -21.36
CA ASP A 136 4.09 -0.69 -22.64
C ASP A 136 5.46 -0.01 -22.47
N LEU A 137 6.46 -0.79 -22.02
CA LEU A 137 7.81 -0.28 -21.74
C LEU A 137 8.47 0.50 -22.90
N PRO A 138 8.29 0.13 -24.19
CA PRO A 138 8.81 0.94 -25.30
C PRO A 138 8.41 2.41 -25.28
N MET A 139 7.28 2.78 -24.64
CA MET A 139 6.88 4.19 -24.46
C MET A 139 7.94 5.00 -23.72
N GLN A 140 8.47 4.45 -22.63
CA GLN A 140 9.46 5.13 -21.80
C GLN A 140 10.89 4.99 -22.34
N CYS A 141 11.18 3.93 -23.11
CA CYS A 141 12.51 3.66 -23.64
C CYS A 141 12.83 4.43 -24.93
N ARG A 142 11.83 4.73 -25.75
CA ARG A 142 12.03 5.36 -27.07
C ARG A 142 11.77 6.86 -26.97
N LYS A 143 12.82 7.67 -27.21
CA LYS A 143 12.76 9.14 -27.09
C LYS A 143 11.67 9.75 -27.96
N GLU A 144 11.40 9.16 -29.10
CA GLU A 144 10.38 9.62 -30.06
C GLU A 144 8.97 9.53 -29.46
N ARG A 145 8.78 8.68 -28.45
CA ARG A 145 7.51 8.45 -27.74
C ARG A 145 7.39 9.25 -26.44
N TRP A 146 8.41 10.00 -26.03
CA TRP A 146 8.41 10.69 -24.73
C TRP A 146 7.34 11.77 -24.58
N SER A 147 6.83 12.32 -25.69
CA SER A 147 5.68 13.23 -25.67
C SER A 147 4.41 12.56 -25.09
N GLU A 148 4.27 11.23 -25.25
CA GLU A 148 3.15 10.45 -24.70
C GLU A 148 3.12 10.45 -23.17
N ARG A 149 4.24 10.77 -22.49
CA ARG A 149 4.33 10.85 -21.02
C ARG A 149 3.25 11.76 -20.42
N ARG A 150 2.91 12.85 -21.11
CA ARG A 150 1.94 13.82 -20.59
C ARG A 150 0.55 13.21 -20.45
N GLU A 151 0.16 12.36 -21.38
CA GLU A 151 -1.18 11.78 -21.45
C GLU A 151 -1.24 10.39 -20.81
N ASN A 152 -0.14 9.63 -20.89
CA ASN A 152 -0.02 8.28 -20.36
C ASN A 152 1.24 8.13 -19.51
N PRO A 153 1.36 8.84 -18.37
CA PRO A 153 2.58 8.87 -17.55
C PRO A 153 2.97 7.51 -16.96
N LEU A 154 2.00 6.59 -16.83
CA LEU A 154 2.18 5.23 -16.35
C LEU A 154 2.38 4.22 -17.49
N PHE A 155 2.53 4.70 -18.73
CA PHE A 155 2.81 3.89 -19.93
C PHE A 155 1.89 2.67 -20.02
N PHE A 156 0.60 2.85 -19.76
CA PHE A 156 -0.37 1.77 -19.90
C PHE A 156 -0.51 1.38 -21.37
N ARG A 157 -0.48 0.08 -21.65
CA ARG A 157 -0.66 -0.45 -22.99
C ARG A 157 -2.01 -0.06 -23.57
N GLU A 158 -2.01 0.43 -24.80
CA GLU A 158 -3.18 0.99 -25.49
C GLU A 158 -3.86 2.14 -24.72
N GLY A 159 -3.14 2.77 -23.80
CA GLY A 159 -3.56 4.02 -23.19
C GLY A 159 -3.35 5.23 -24.12
N PRO A 160 -3.71 6.45 -23.68
CA PRO A 160 -4.21 6.77 -22.35
C PRO A 160 -5.63 6.26 -22.10
N TYR A 161 -5.97 6.04 -20.82
CA TYR A 161 -7.30 5.65 -20.38
C TYR A 161 -7.89 6.77 -19.53
N ALA A 162 -9.16 7.12 -19.75
CA ALA A 162 -9.84 8.11 -18.94
C ALA A 162 -10.12 7.57 -17.53
N ARG A 163 -10.32 6.25 -17.40
CA ARG A 163 -10.54 5.56 -16.12
C ARG A 163 -9.73 4.27 -16.05
N ARG A 164 -9.20 3.94 -14.86
CA ARG A 164 -8.49 2.67 -14.61
C ARG A 164 -9.29 1.43 -15.06
N THR A 165 -10.63 1.45 -14.94
CA THR A 165 -11.49 0.33 -15.38
C THR A 165 -11.40 0.06 -16.88
N GLU A 166 -11.13 1.08 -17.70
CA GLU A 166 -11.04 0.91 -19.16
C GLU A 166 -9.88 -0.01 -19.56
N LEU A 167 -8.78 0.05 -18.81
CA LEU A 167 -7.69 -0.92 -18.92
C LEU A 167 -8.15 -2.32 -18.49
N CYS A 168 -8.90 -2.43 -17.38
CA CYS A 168 -9.35 -3.73 -16.86
C CYS A 168 -10.26 -4.48 -17.86
N ILE A 169 -11.17 -3.77 -18.54
CA ILE A 169 -12.12 -4.37 -19.49
C ILE A 169 -11.47 -4.77 -20.82
N ARG A 170 -10.16 -4.51 -21.01
CA ARG A 170 -9.38 -5.16 -22.08
C ARG A 170 -9.32 -6.67 -21.87
N CYS A 171 -9.38 -7.13 -20.63
CA CYS A 171 -9.31 -8.55 -20.28
C CYS A 171 -10.60 -9.08 -19.62
N HIS A 172 -11.41 -8.20 -19.05
CA HIS A 172 -12.63 -8.56 -18.31
C HIS A 172 -13.91 -8.20 -19.09
N ASP A 173 -15.00 -8.94 -18.88
CA ASP A 173 -16.30 -8.58 -19.45
C ASP A 173 -16.87 -7.34 -18.75
N PRO A 174 -17.10 -6.20 -19.42
CA PRO A 174 -17.65 -5.02 -18.78
C PRO A 174 -19.04 -5.24 -18.15
N ARG A 175 -19.81 -6.24 -18.61
CA ARG A 175 -21.14 -6.58 -18.06
C ARG A 175 -21.06 -7.40 -16.77
N HIS A 176 -19.97 -8.13 -16.59
CA HIS A 176 -19.77 -9.03 -15.45
C HIS A 176 -18.58 -8.59 -14.56
N TYR A 177 -17.91 -7.51 -14.93
CA TYR A 177 -16.77 -6.98 -14.20
C TYR A 177 -17.26 -6.24 -12.96
N ALA A 178 -17.25 -6.94 -11.83
CA ALA A 178 -17.23 -6.32 -10.53
C ALA A 178 -15.77 -6.03 -10.15
N ARG A 179 -15.48 -4.79 -9.75
CA ARG A 179 -14.22 -4.51 -9.07
C ARG A 179 -14.17 -5.36 -7.80
N LEU A 180 -13.00 -5.89 -7.49
CA LEU A 180 -12.76 -6.51 -6.20
C LEU A 180 -13.12 -5.51 -5.10
N ASN A 181 -14.13 -5.84 -4.31
CA ASN A 181 -14.54 -5.06 -3.16
C ASN A 181 -14.03 -5.77 -1.90
N ALA A 182 -12.99 -5.23 -1.28
CA ALA A 182 -12.45 -5.77 -0.04
C ALA A 182 -13.42 -5.68 1.15
N HIS A 183 -14.48 -4.87 1.01
CA HIS A 183 -15.50 -4.62 2.02
C HIS A 183 -16.80 -5.41 1.79
N ASP A 184 -16.88 -6.24 0.75
CA ASP A 184 -17.91 -7.28 0.59
C ASP A 184 -17.36 -8.55 1.23
N GLN A 185 -17.58 -8.67 2.53
CA GLN A 185 -16.89 -9.61 3.42
C GLN A 185 -17.82 -10.69 3.96
N VAL A 186 -19.13 -10.49 3.86
CA VAL A 186 -20.17 -11.44 4.25
C VAL A 186 -20.92 -11.89 2.99
N THR A 187 -21.21 -13.17 2.88
CA THR A 187 -22.05 -13.74 1.82
C THR A 187 -23.53 -13.49 2.12
N ASP A 188 -24.39 -13.70 1.11
CA ASP A 188 -25.84 -13.51 1.28
C ASP A 188 -26.46 -14.43 2.35
N ASP A 189 -25.85 -15.59 2.61
CA ASP A 189 -26.21 -16.55 3.67
C ASP A 189 -25.53 -16.26 5.03
N GLY A 190 -24.76 -15.18 5.14
CA GLY A 190 -24.15 -14.72 6.39
C GLY A 190 -22.78 -15.32 6.71
N ALA A 191 -22.19 -16.12 5.82
CA ALA A 191 -20.85 -16.67 5.98
C ALA A 191 -19.77 -15.64 5.64
N LEU A 192 -18.57 -15.78 6.22
CA LEU A 192 -17.46 -14.88 5.90
C LEU A 192 -16.72 -15.28 4.63
N ARG A 193 -16.45 -14.30 3.78
CA ARG A 193 -15.53 -14.39 2.64
C ARG A 193 -14.08 -14.19 3.11
N THR A 194 -13.48 -15.23 3.67
CA THR A 194 -12.16 -15.17 4.32
C THR A 194 -11.01 -14.78 3.38
N ASP A 195 -11.17 -15.00 2.08
CA ASP A 195 -10.26 -14.55 1.03
C ASP A 195 -10.17 -13.02 0.95
N ARG A 196 -11.25 -12.30 1.29
CA ARG A 196 -11.27 -10.83 1.33
C ARG A 196 -10.45 -10.27 2.48
N CYS A 197 -10.35 -10.99 3.59
CA CYS A 197 -9.53 -10.60 4.73
C CYS A 197 -8.05 -10.48 4.33
N LEU A 198 -7.58 -11.36 3.44
CA LEU A 198 -6.19 -11.43 3.00
C LEU A 198 -5.75 -10.25 2.13
N LEU A 199 -6.68 -9.36 1.75
CA LEU A 199 -6.33 -8.12 1.06
C LEU A 199 -5.67 -7.11 2.01
N CYS A 200 -6.10 -7.07 3.27
CA CYS A 200 -5.56 -6.17 4.28
C CYS A 200 -4.66 -6.90 5.29
N HIS A 201 -5.00 -8.15 5.60
CA HIS A 201 -4.31 -8.97 6.59
C HIS A 201 -3.37 -9.97 5.94
N SER A 202 -2.23 -10.24 6.60
CA SER A 202 -1.29 -11.26 6.13
C SER A 202 -1.76 -12.68 6.40
N VAL A 203 -2.66 -12.84 7.37
CA VAL A 203 -3.37 -14.09 7.69
C VAL A 203 -4.81 -13.77 8.05
N THR A 204 -5.75 -14.66 7.76
CA THR A 204 -7.14 -14.48 8.18
C THR A 204 -7.21 -14.46 9.71
N PRO A 205 -7.66 -13.37 10.35
CA PRO A 205 -7.70 -13.31 11.81
C PRO A 205 -8.69 -14.31 12.41
N LYS A 206 -8.31 -14.94 13.52
CA LYS A 206 -9.21 -15.74 14.35
C LYS A 206 -10.05 -14.82 15.23
N ARG A 207 -11.24 -14.47 14.74
CA ARG A 207 -12.11 -13.42 15.30
C ARG A 207 -12.50 -13.65 16.75
N GLU A 208 -12.50 -14.91 17.20
CA GLU A 208 -12.84 -15.29 18.56
C GLU A 208 -11.75 -14.93 19.57
N GLU A 209 -10.50 -14.83 19.10
CA GLU A 209 -9.30 -14.59 19.88
C GLU A 209 -8.91 -13.09 19.89
N VAL A 210 -9.26 -12.35 18.84
CA VAL A 210 -8.91 -10.92 18.66
C VAL A 210 -9.62 -10.00 19.65
N ARG A 211 -8.84 -9.18 20.38
CA ARG A 211 -9.31 -8.18 21.35
C ARG A 211 -8.99 -6.76 20.93
N SER A 212 -7.86 -6.54 20.26
CA SER A 212 -7.44 -5.24 19.74
C SER A 212 -6.85 -5.34 18.33
N ILE A 213 -6.50 -4.18 17.76
CA ILE A 213 -5.76 -4.10 16.49
C ILE A 213 -4.35 -4.70 16.60
N ASP A 214 -3.80 -4.83 17.81
CA ASP A 214 -2.47 -5.42 18.04
C ASP A 214 -2.48 -6.96 17.93
N ASP A 215 -3.67 -7.58 18.01
CA ASP A 215 -3.83 -9.04 17.89
C ASP A 215 -3.97 -9.53 16.44
N VAL A 216 -3.84 -8.63 15.45
CA VAL A 216 -3.95 -8.97 14.04
C VAL A 216 -2.71 -8.56 13.27
N SER A 217 -2.39 -9.35 12.24
CA SER A 217 -1.27 -9.07 11.35
C SER A 217 -1.77 -8.47 10.03
N PHE A 218 -1.05 -7.47 9.54
CA PHE A 218 -1.35 -6.76 8.31
C PHE A 218 -0.35 -7.13 7.22
N ASN A 219 -0.75 -6.95 5.95
CA ASN A 219 0.18 -7.02 4.81
C ASN A 219 1.20 -5.87 4.80
N VAL A 220 1.08 -4.95 5.76
CA VAL A 220 1.80 -3.69 5.84
C VAL A 220 2.08 -3.40 7.31
N THR A 221 3.34 -3.23 7.66
CA THR A 221 3.75 -3.05 9.06
C THR A 221 4.08 -1.61 9.40
N ASP A 222 4.49 -0.82 8.40
CA ASP A 222 5.10 0.50 8.66
C ASP A 222 4.07 1.63 8.56
N ASP A 223 3.21 1.59 7.54
CA ASP A 223 2.23 2.64 7.23
C ASP A 223 0.89 1.98 6.84
N LEU A 224 0.01 1.75 7.82
CA LEU A 224 -1.34 1.23 7.59
C LEU A 224 -2.23 2.19 6.80
N THR A 225 -1.84 3.46 6.60
CA THR A 225 -2.57 4.33 5.66
C THR A 225 -2.43 3.79 4.24
N SER A 226 -1.27 3.22 3.86
CA SER A 226 -1.06 2.75 2.49
C SER A 226 -1.90 1.53 2.12
N LEU A 227 -2.37 0.73 3.11
CA LEU A 227 -3.40 -0.29 2.89
C LEU A 227 -4.67 0.32 2.29
N CYS A 228 -5.11 1.43 2.86
CA CYS A 228 -6.36 2.07 2.45
C CYS A 228 -6.14 2.85 1.15
N THR A 229 -5.01 3.54 1.03
CA THR A 229 -4.76 4.43 -0.11
C THR A 229 -4.36 3.71 -1.39
N GLY A 230 -3.98 2.42 -1.31
CA GLY A 230 -3.84 1.57 -2.48
C GLY A 230 -5.13 1.45 -3.30
N CYS A 231 -6.29 1.54 -2.64
CA CYS A 231 -7.61 1.50 -3.30
C CYS A 231 -8.33 2.86 -3.28
N HIS A 232 -8.16 3.66 -2.22
CA HIS A 232 -8.87 4.92 -2.03
C HIS A 232 -7.93 6.12 -2.14
N PRO A 233 -8.10 7.02 -3.12
CA PRO A 233 -7.25 8.20 -3.21
C PRO A 233 -7.43 9.05 -1.94
N TRP A 234 -6.35 9.21 -1.16
CA TRP A 234 -6.38 10.15 -0.04
C TRP A 234 -6.56 11.56 -0.59
N ARG A 235 -7.48 12.28 0.02
CA ARG A 235 -7.63 13.72 -0.15
C ARG A 235 -7.59 14.34 1.25
N PRO A 236 -7.22 15.62 1.39
CA PRO A 236 -7.18 16.22 2.71
C PRO A 236 -8.56 16.16 3.43
N HIS A 237 -8.65 15.32 4.45
CA HIS A 237 -9.81 15.09 5.33
C HIS A 237 -9.37 14.35 6.62
N PRO A 238 -10.17 14.33 7.71
CA PRO A 238 -11.38 15.10 8.01
C PRO A 238 -11.07 16.57 8.34
N GLY A 239 -11.97 17.51 8.02
CA GLY A 239 -11.75 18.94 8.28
C GLY A 239 -11.04 19.74 7.18
N GLY A 240 -10.77 19.13 6.02
CA GLY A 240 -10.21 19.83 4.86
C GLY A 240 -11.21 20.63 4.03
N GLU A 241 -12.51 20.44 4.26
CA GLU A 241 -13.59 21.14 3.53
C GLU A 241 -14.10 22.40 4.24
N PHE A 242 -13.75 22.63 5.52
CA PHE A 242 -14.12 23.87 6.22
C PHE A 242 -13.27 25.09 5.80
N ALA A 243 -12.35 24.91 4.85
CA ALA A 243 -11.58 25.99 4.26
C ALA A 243 -12.12 26.34 2.86
N ALA A 244 -13.31 26.95 2.83
CA ALA A 244 -13.69 27.82 1.70
C ALA A 244 -12.72 29.03 1.57
N TYR A 245 -11.87 29.23 2.58
CA TYR A 245 -10.80 30.22 2.60
C TYR A 245 -9.53 29.54 3.17
N ASP A 246 -8.53 29.38 2.31
CA ASP A 246 -7.14 28.97 2.57
C ASP A 246 -6.74 27.49 2.37
N LYS A 247 -5.71 27.29 1.55
CA LYS A 247 -5.26 26.03 0.93
C LYS A 247 -4.47 25.11 1.89
N LYS A 248 -4.80 25.10 3.18
CA LYS A 248 -4.08 24.30 4.20
C LYS A 248 -5.04 23.47 5.03
N SER A 249 -5.68 22.48 4.39
CA SER A 249 -6.30 21.40 5.13
C SER A 249 -5.24 20.70 6.00
N LEU A 250 -5.52 20.56 7.29
CA LEU A 250 -4.63 19.87 8.22
C LEU A 250 -4.63 18.36 7.95
N ASN A 251 -3.43 17.79 7.80
CA ASN A 251 -3.25 16.35 7.68
C ASN A 251 -3.52 15.70 9.04
N HIS A 252 -4.53 14.82 9.11
CA HIS A 252 -4.87 14.08 10.32
C HIS A 252 -4.17 12.72 10.43
N LEU A 253 -3.41 12.31 9.42
CA LEU A 253 -2.64 11.05 9.43
C LEU A 253 -1.32 11.21 10.19
N VAL A 254 -1.40 11.67 11.44
CA VAL A 254 -0.29 12.10 12.29
C VAL A 254 -0.33 11.41 13.65
N ILE A 255 0.78 11.47 14.40
CA ILE A 255 0.81 11.00 15.78
C ILE A 255 0.04 12.02 16.63
N PRO A 256 -1.09 11.64 17.26
CA PRO A 256 -1.86 12.56 18.08
C PRO A 256 -1.06 13.00 19.31
N SER A 257 -1.29 14.24 19.74
CA SER A 257 -0.75 14.75 21.01
C SER A 257 -1.30 13.92 22.20
N SER A 258 -0.63 14.00 23.35
CA SER A 258 -1.07 13.30 24.57
C SER A 258 -2.50 13.69 24.97
N GLY A 259 -2.87 14.97 24.82
CA GLY A 259 -4.22 15.46 25.07
C GLY A 259 -5.26 14.81 24.16
N ILE A 260 -4.98 14.73 22.85
CA ILE A 260 -5.87 14.06 21.89
C ILE A 260 -5.97 12.57 22.16
N ARG A 261 -4.86 11.88 22.48
CA ARG A 261 -4.89 10.45 22.87
C ARG A 261 -5.75 10.20 24.09
N LYS A 262 -5.63 11.05 25.12
CA LYS A 262 -6.49 10.97 26.30
C LYS A 262 -7.96 11.16 25.93
N ARG A 263 -8.28 12.10 25.03
CA ARG A 263 -9.65 12.32 24.56
C ARG A 263 -10.18 11.12 23.77
N ILE A 264 -9.39 10.53 22.88
CA ILE A 264 -9.73 9.29 22.18
C ILE A 264 -10.13 8.20 23.18
N GLY A 265 -9.29 7.93 24.19
CA GLY A 265 -9.57 6.90 25.18
C GLY A 265 -10.79 7.19 26.08
N LEU A 266 -11.15 8.47 26.26
CA LEU A 266 -12.41 8.85 26.92
C LEU A 266 -13.59 8.59 26.01
N THR A 267 -13.55 9.04 24.76
CA THR A 267 -14.59 8.80 23.75
C THR A 267 -14.84 7.31 23.55
N GLU A 268 -13.80 6.49 23.46
CA GLU A 268 -13.93 5.04 23.32
C GLU A 268 -14.74 4.40 24.46
N LYS A 269 -14.64 4.95 25.68
CA LYS A 269 -15.41 4.51 26.85
C LYS A 269 -16.83 5.09 26.86
N GLU A 270 -16.96 6.41 26.64
CA GLU A 270 -18.22 7.15 26.67
C GLU A 270 -19.18 6.68 25.57
N GLU A 271 -18.66 6.48 24.36
CA GLU A 271 -19.43 6.10 23.18
C GLU A 271 -19.39 4.60 22.91
N ASP A 272 -18.75 3.80 23.77
CA ASP A 272 -18.51 2.36 23.62
C ASP A 272 -18.08 1.99 22.18
N VAL A 273 -17.00 2.61 21.71
CA VAL A 273 -16.46 2.48 20.34
C VAL A 273 -14.98 2.14 20.38
N VAL A 274 -14.41 1.64 19.29
CA VAL A 274 -12.95 1.51 19.12
C VAL A 274 -12.49 2.51 18.06
N LEU A 275 -11.55 3.38 18.39
CA LEU A 275 -10.89 4.33 17.50
C LEU A 275 -9.41 3.92 17.40
N PRO A 276 -9.09 2.88 16.61
CA PRO A 276 -7.77 2.26 16.66
C PRO A 276 -6.70 3.23 16.16
N LEU A 277 -5.54 3.23 16.80
CA LEU A 277 -4.33 3.85 16.28
C LEU A 277 -3.47 2.79 15.60
N GLU A 278 -2.61 3.22 14.68
CA GLU A 278 -1.64 2.33 14.02
C GLU A 278 -0.72 1.67 15.07
N PRO A 279 -0.62 0.33 15.09
CA PRO A 279 0.30 -0.37 15.99
C PRO A 279 1.74 0.10 15.80
N GLY A 280 2.50 0.16 16.90
CA GLY A 280 3.90 0.61 16.91
C GLY A 280 4.09 2.13 16.86
N SER A 281 3.45 2.84 15.92
CA SER A 281 3.61 4.29 15.78
C SER A 281 2.64 5.10 16.64
N GLY A 282 1.46 4.54 16.95
CA GLY A 282 0.36 5.24 17.61
C GLY A 282 -0.26 6.34 16.74
N ARG A 283 -0.03 6.31 15.43
CA ARG A 283 -0.52 7.31 14.48
C ARG A 283 -2.01 7.13 14.18
N ILE A 284 -2.71 8.24 13.93
CA ILE A 284 -4.05 8.19 13.36
C ILE A 284 -3.94 7.73 11.90
N PHE A 285 -4.80 6.83 11.48
CA PHE A 285 -4.89 6.36 10.10
C PHE A 285 -6.35 6.25 9.66
N CYS A 286 -6.59 5.83 8.42
CA CYS A 286 -7.94 5.80 7.87
C CYS A 286 -8.93 5.01 8.74
N ALA A 287 -8.52 3.86 9.28
CA ALA A 287 -9.42 3.02 10.07
C ALA A 287 -9.67 3.51 11.51
N THR A 288 -8.95 4.54 11.96
CA THR A 288 -9.26 5.26 13.21
C THR A 288 -10.64 5.91 13.12
N CYS A 289 -10.98 6.47 11.95
CA CYS A 289 -12.24 7.18 11.71
C CYS A 289 -13.27 6.32 10.96
N HIS A 290 -12.81 5.48 10.04
CA HIS A 290 -13.63 4.64 9.18
C HIS A 290 -13.57 3.18 9.64
N ASN A 291 -14.68 2.44 9.63
CA ASN A 291 -14.68 1.01 9.87
C ASN A 291 -14.63 0.28 8.52
N PRO A 292 -13.48 -0.27 8.09
CA PRO A 292 -13.40 -0.95 6.79
C PRO A 292 -14.21 -2.25 6.76
N HIS A 293 -14.64 -2.76 7.91
CA HIS A 293 -15.36 -4.01 7.99
C HIS A 293 -16.86 -3.86 7.70
N GLU A 294 -17.43 -4.86 7.03
CA GLU A 294 -18.88 -5.06 6.95
C GLU A 294 -19.45 -5.44 8.32
N ARG A 295 -20.73 -5.10 8.55
CA ARG A 295 -21.38 -5.35 9.84
C ARG A 295 -21.37 -6.83 10.18
N GLY A 296 -21.05 -7.14 11.43
CA GLY A 296 -20.99 -8.51 11.92
C GLY A 296 -19.69 -9.24 11.55
N VAL A 297 -18.77 -8.63 10.78
CA VAL A 297 -17.41 -9.16 10.60
C VAL A 297 -16.62 -9.00 11.89
N GLN A 298 -16.74 -7.90 12.60
CA GLN A 298 -16.10 -7.78 13.91
C GLN A 298 -17.00 -8.38 14.99
N ARG A 299 -16.44 -9.28 15.81
CA ARG A 299 -17.21 -9.96 16.87
C ARG A 299 -17.63 -9.01 17.98
N LEU A 300 -16.74 -8.08 18.35
CA LEU A 300 -16.99 -7.13 19.43
C LEU A 300 -17.85 -5.97 18.92
N GLY A 301 -19.04 -5.77 19.51
CA GLY A 301 -19.99 -4.75 19.06
C GLY A 301 -19.42 -3.32 19.03
N ARG A 302 -18.58 -2.95 20.00
CA ARG A 302 -17.88 -1.66 20.01
C ARG A 302 -16.91 -1.46 18.86
N ALA A 303 -16.30 -2.53 18.38
CA ALA A 303 -15.41 -2.48 17.21
C ALA A 303 -16.24 -2.36 15.93
N ASP A 304 -17.36 -3.11 15.85
CA ASP A 304 -18.27 -3.14 14.70
C ASP A 304 -19.04 -1.82 14.47
N LYS A 305 -18.98 -0.88 15.40
CA LYS A 305 -19.57 0.46 15.23
C LYS A 305 -19.03 1.15 13.97
N GLY A 306 -19.95 1.78 13.24
CA GLY A 306 -19.67 2.39 11.94
C GLY A 306 -19.64 1.44 10.76
N ALA A 307 -19.75 0.12 10.96
CA ALA A 307 -19.88 -0.81 9.86
C ALA A 307 -21.14 -0.49 9.03
N ASP A 308 -20.96 -0.40 7.71
CA ASP A 308 -22.00 -0.08 6.71
C ASP A 308 -22.73 1.27 6.90
N THR A 309 -22.25 2.15 7.79
CA THR A 309 -22.76 3.52 7.84
C THR A 309 -22.28 4.32 6.62
N PRO A 310 -22.89 5.48 6.31
CA PRO A 310 -22.37 6.37 5.28
C PRO A 310 -20.89 6.73 5.55
N LYS A 311 -20.04 6.53 4.54
CA LYS A 311 -18.57 6.64 4.64
C LYS A 311 -17.95 5.72 5.71
N ARG A 312 -18.70 4.74 6.23
CA ARG A 312 -18.32 3.81 7.30
C ARG A 312 -17.77 4.52 8.54
N LEU A 313 -18.26 5.72 8.88
CA LEU A 313 -17.76 6.44 10.05
C LEU A 313 -18.13 5.71 11.35
N ARG A 314 -17.14 5.53 12.22
CA ARG A 314 -17.30 4.89 13.53
C ARG A 314 -18.23 5.67 14.47
N LEU A 315 -18.27 6.98 14.30
CA LEU A 315 -19.15 7.92 15.00
C LEU A 315 -19.77 8.89 14.00
N SER A 316 -21.03 9.25 14.19
CA SER A 316 -21.71 10.24 13.36
C SER A 316 -21.06 11.63 13.46
N ASN A 317 -20.57 11.98 14.66
CA ASN A 317 -19.76 13.18 14.91
C ASN A 317 -18.30 12.80 15.22
N ILE A 318 -17.60 12.24 14.23
CA ILE A 318 -16.24 11.71 14.44
C ILE A 318 -15.25 12.76 14.97
N CYS A 319 -15.40 14.03 14.59
CA CYS A 319 -14.52 15.11 15.01
C CYS A 319 -14.58 15.32 16.54
N SER A 320 -15.77 15.23 17.16
CA SER A 320 -15.90 15.39 18.61
C SER A 320 -15.32 14.23 19.42
N GLY A 321 -14.99 13.12 18.74
CA GLY A 321 -14.28 12.02 19.36
C GLY A 321 -12.84 12.35 19.75
N CYS A 322 -12.26 13.39 19.14
CA CYS A 322 -10.89 13.84 19.40
C CYS A 322 -10.81 15.30 19.82
N HIS A 323 -11.71 16.15 19.30
CA HIS A 323 -11.72 17.59 19.55
C HIS A 323 -12.84 17.95 20.53
N VAL A 324 -12.51 18.75 21.53
CA VAL A 324 -13.52 19.41 22.36
C VAL A 324 -14.10 20.56 21.54
N LYS A 325 -15.41 20.77 21.62
CA LYS A 325 -16.05 21.94 21.01
C LYS A 325 -15.63 23.22 21.71
#